data_AF-A0A2D5VM15-F1
#
_entry.id   AF-A0A2D5VM15-F1
#
_cell.length_a   1.000
_cell.length_b   1.000
_cell.length_c   1.000
_cell.angle_alpha   90.00
_cell.angle_beta   90.00
_cell.angle_gamma   90.00
#
_symmetry.space_group_name_H-M   'P 1'
#
loop_
_entity.id
_entity.type
_entity.pdbx_description
1 polymer ?
#
loop_
_entity_poly.entity_id
_entity_poly.type
_entity_poly.pdbx_seq_one_letter_code
_entity_poly.pdbx_strand_id
1 'polypeptide(L)'
;MNALEKLRELKPNEFLSADQVFDALSFAGSLINCNGRESKEALEVAIRLLATKQKGQIPPGCAEVVDYLAEECGLYQYINKESFNLITQSVVEAHSVRLNKKCYLHSMQMQALLMLLNGDNLILSAPTSPDFS
;
A
#
# COMPACT_ATOMS: atom_id res chain seq x y z
N MET A 1 6.53 20.86 8.00
CA MET A 1 6.39 20.10 6.75
C MET A 1 6.06 18.68 7.14
N ASN A 2 4.91 18.17 6.71
CA ASN A 2 4.46 16.83 7.04
C ASN A 2 5.28 15.78 6.26
N ALA A 3 5.46 14.57 6.79
CA ALA A 3 6.19 13.49 6.12
C ALA A 3 5.64 13.20 4.71
N LEU A 4 4.32 13.34 4.51
CA LEU A 4 3.68 13.20 3.20
C LEU A 4 4.10 14.31 2.21
N GLU A 5 4.20 15.56 2.66
CA GLU A 5 4.66 16.68 1.81
C GLU A 5 6.10 16.44 1.35
N LYS A 6 6.95 15.93 2.25
CA LYS A 6 8.33 15.57 1.90
C LYS A 6 8.39 14.47 0.83
N LEU A 7 7.54 13.45 0.93
CA LEU A 7 7.45 12.38 -0.07
C LEU A 7 6.89 12.86 -1.42
N ARG A 8 6.04 13.90 -1.42
CA ARG A 8 5.52 14.52 -2.65
C ARG A 8 6.59 15.32 -3.39
N GLU A 9 7.47 15.98 -2.65
CA GLU A 9 8.53 16.84 -3.20
C GLU A 9 9.85 16.11 -3.48
N LEU A 10 9.93 14.81 -3.17
CA LEU A 10 11.16 14.04 -3.30
C LEU A 10 11.68 14.02 -4.74
N LYS A 11 12.90 14.52 -4.94
CA LYS A 11 13.52 14.59 -6.28
C LYS A 11 14.12 13.23 -6.68
N PRO A 12 14.31 12.96 -7.99
CA PRO A 12 14.86 11.69 -8.49
C PRO A 12 16.27 11.32 -7.98
N ASN A 13 17.06 12.31 -7.55
CA ASN A 13 18.43 12.11 -7.05
C ASN A 13 18.55 12.37 -5.54
N GLU A 14 17.42 12.51 -4.85
CA GLU A 14 17.38 12.72 -3.41
C GLU A 14 17.16 11.38 -2.70
N PHE A 15 17.85 11.15 -1.60
CA PHE A 15 17.73 9.95 -0.78
C PHE A 15 17.04 10.30 0.53
N LEU A 16 16.13 9.45 0.97
CA LEU A 16 15.56 9.59 2.31
C LEU A 16 16.58 9.17 3.37
N SER A 17 16.56 9.84 4.52
CA SER A 17 17.23 9.33 5.73
C SER A 17 16.37 8.28 6.44
N ALA A 18 16.97 7.51 7.36
CA ALA A 18 16.23 6.53 8.15
C ALA A 18 15.14 7.20 9.00
N ASP A 19 15.45 8.36 9.58
CA ASP A 19 14.49 9.16 10.35
C ASP A 19 13.30 9.60 9.48
N GLN A 20 13.55 10.03 8.24
CA GLN A 20 12.48 10.43 7.32
C GLN A 20 11.59 9.26 6.91
N VAL A 21 12.16 8.07 6.73
CA VAL A 21 11.37 6.86 6.48
C VAL A 21 10.53 6.53 7.71
N PHE A 22 11.12 6.60 8.90
CA PHE A 22 10.42 6.32 10.15
C PHE A 22 9.29 7.32 10.44
N ASP A 23 9.51 8.61 10.17
CA ASP A 23 8.49 9.67 10.30
C ASP A 23 7.32 9.40 9.35
N ALA A 24 7.60 9.00 8.12
CA ALA A 24 6.57 8.64 7.14
C ALA A 24 5.78 7.40 7.57
N LEU A 25 6.46 6.35 8.05
CA LEU A 25 5.83 5.15 8.60
C LEU A 25 4.93 5.48 9.80
N SER A 26 5.45 6.26 10.74
CA SER A 26 4.72 6.67 11.95
C SER A 26 3.49 7.51 11.60
N PHE A 27 3.65 8.43 10.65
CA PHE A 27 2.54 9.24 10.14
C PHE A 27 1.45 8.35 9.50
N ALA A 28 1.83 7.45 8.59
CA ALA A 28 0.87 6.53 7.97
C ALA A 28 0.21 5.58 8.98
N GLY A 29 0.98 5.01 9.92
CA GLY A 29 0.44 4.15 10.97
C GLY A 29 -0.57 4.87 11.87
N SER A 30 -0.33 6.14 12.19
CA SER A 30 -1.28 6.95 12.95
C SER A 30 -2.60 7.16 12.19
N LEU A 31 -2.53 7.36 10.87
CA LEU A 31 -3.71 7.52 10.02
C LEU A 31 -4.51 6.23 9.90
N ILE A 32 -3.82 5.08 9.76
CA ILE A 32 -4.46 3.76 9.73
C ILE A 32 -5.21 3.50 11.03
N ASN A 33 -4.61 3.84 12.18
CA ASN A 33 -5.27 3.66 13.48
C ASN A 33 -6.49 4.57 13.66
N CYS A 34 -6.46 5.80 13.17
CA CYS A 34 -7.56 6.75 13.34
C CYS A 34 -8.70 6.56 12.31
N ASN A 35 -8.34 6.28 11.06
CA ASN A 35 -9.26 6.34 9.92
C ASN A 35 -9.45 4.98 9.22
N GLY A 36 -8.78 3.93 9.70
CA GLY A 36 -8.77 2.62 9.07
C GLY A 36 -7.75 2.50 7.93
N ARG A 37 -7.59 1.26 7.46
CA ARG A 37 -6.62 0.88 6.41
C ARG A 37 -6.84 1.56 5.06
N GLU A 38 -8.00 2.18 4.85
CA GLU A 38 -8.39 2.85 3.60
C GLU A 38 -8.11 4.37 3.60
N SER A 39 -7.42 4.90 4.61
CA SER A 39 -7.01 6.31 4.60
C SER A 39 -6.23 6.61 3.31
N LYS A 40 -6.75 7.56 2.53
CA LYS A 40 -6.14 7.99 1.25
C LYS A 40 -4.71 8.48 1.46
N GLU A 41 -4.48 9.21 2.54
CA GLU A 41 -3.17 9.73 2.91
C GLU A 41 -2.21 8.60 3.32
N ALA A 42 -2.68 7.60 4.09
CA ALA A 42 -1.86 6.45 4.45
C ALA A 42 -1.48 5.60 3.23
N LEU A 43 -2.44 5.37 2.33
CA LEU A 43 -2.23 4.69 1.06
C LEU A 43 -1.21 5.44 0.20
N GLU A 44 -1.33 6.77 0.10
CA GLU A 44 -0.39 7.60 -0.66
C GLU A 44 1.02 7.50 -0.09
N VAL A 45 1.18 7.56 1.24
CA VAL A 45 2.49 7.40 1.90
C VAL A 45 3.09 6.03 1.56
N ALA A 46 2.32 4.95 1.69
CA ALA A 46 2.79 3.60 1.42
C ALA A 46 3.22 3.43 -0.06
N ILE A 47 2.42 3.91 -1.00
CA ILE A 47 2.74 3.86 -2.44
C ILE A 47 4.00 4.66 -2.76
N ARG A 48 4.13 5.87 -2.21
CA ARG A 48 5.33 6.70 -2.43
C ARG A 48 6.57 6.07 -1.85
N LEU A 49 6.52 5.52 -0.64
CA LEU A 49 7.65 4.79 -0.04
C LEU A 49 8.03 3.55 -0.85
N LEU A 50 7.06 2.79 -1.36
CA LEU A 50 7.31 1.67 -2.28
C LEU A 50 8.00 2.14 -3.57
N ALA A 51 7.55 3.24 -4.16
CA ALA A 51 8.17 3.80 -5.36
C ALA A 51 9.61 4.28 -5.10
N THR A 52 9.84 4.96 -3.98
CA THR A 52 11.18 5.40 -3.53
C THR A 52 12.09 4.21 -3.26
N LYS A 53 11.55 3.14 -2.66
CA LYS A 53 12.24 1.86 -2.46
C LYS A 53 12.69 1.26 -3.79
N GLN A 54 11.78 1.16 -4.78
CA GLN A 54 12.10 0.59 -6.10
C GLN A 54 13.19 1.37 -6.84
N LYS A 55 13.29 2.68 -6.59
CA LYS A 55 14.34 3.55 -7.14
C LYS A 55 15.68 3.47 -6.37
N GLY A 56 15.75 2.68 -5.29
CA GLY A 56 16.95 2.59 -4.44
C GLY A 56 17.20 3.85 -3.60
N GLN A 57 16.19 4.70 -3.42
CA GLN A 57 16.29 5.99 -2.73
C GLN A 57 15.98 5.90 -1.23
N ILE A 58 15.85 4.69 -0.68
CA ILE A 58 15.70 4.45 0.77
C ILE A 58 17.02 3.94 1.36
N PRO A 59 17.29 4.20 2.65
CA PRO A 59 18.44 3.63 3.33
C PRO A 59 18.41 2.10 3.37
N PRO A 60 19.58 1.43 3.36
CA PRO A 60 19.66 -0.01 3.59
C PRO A 60 19.06 -0.36 4.96
N GLY A 61 18.36 -1.49 5.05
CA GLY A 61 17.66 -1.93 6.26
C GLY A 61 16.25 -1.35 6.43
N CYS A 62 15.85 -0.34 5.65
CA CYS A 62 14.49 0.22 5.69
C CYS A 62 13.50 -0.48 4.73
N ALA A 63 13.97 -1.39 3.87
CA ALA A 63 13.13 -2.00 2.83
C ALA A 63 12.00 -2.87 3.42
N GLU A 64 12.28 -3.63 4.46
CA GLU A 64 11.31 -4.53 5.10
C GLU A 64 10.19 -3.74 5.79
N VAL A 65 10.52 -2.67 6.50
CA VAL A 65 9.51 -1.83 7.17
C VAL A 65 8.59 -1.11 6.19
N VAL A 66 9.08 -0.77 5.00
CA VAL A 66 8.24 -0.24 3.90
C VAL A 66 7.29 -1.31 3.39
N ASP A 67 7.75 -2.57 3.25
CA ASP A 67 6.88 -3.67 2.85
C ASP A 67 5.81 -3.97 3.90
N TYR A 68 6.14 -3.92 5.20
CA TYR A 68 5.18 -4.07 6.28
C TYR A 68 4.07 -3.00 6.23
N LEU A 69 4.43 -1.73 6.00
CA LEU A 69 3.40 -0.68 5.84
C LEU A 69 2.50 -0.96 4.63
N ALA A 70 3.08 -1.37 3.51
CA ALA A 70 2.31 -1.74 2.33
C ALA A 70 1.35 -2.90 2.61
N GLU A 71 1.77 -3.88 3.42
CA GLU A 71 0.93 -4.99 3.86
C GLU A 71 -0.27 -4.50 4.68
N GLU A 72 -0.04 -3.62 5.66
CA GLU A 72 -1.10 -3.03 6.49
C GLU A 72 -2.09 -2.19 5.69
N CYS A 73 -1.62 -1.56 4.61
CA CYS A 73 -2.45 -0.84 3.65
C CYS A 73 -3.16 -1.75 2.62
N GLY A 74 -2.95 -3.07 2.65
CA GLY A 74 -3.55 -4.00 1.68
C GLY A 74 -2.97 -3.91 0.26
N LEU A 75 -1.73 -3.43 0.13
CA LEU A 75 -1.01 -3.23 -1.14
C LEU A 75 -0.22 -4.48 -1.58
N TYR A 76 -0.79 -5.67 -1.37
CA TYR A 76 -0.15 -6.97 -1.59
C TYR A 76 0.40 -7.21 -3.00
N GLN A 77 -0.11 -6.49 -4.00
CA GLN A 77 0.36 -6.59 -5.38
C GLN A 77 1.73 -5.95 -5.62
N TYR A 78 2.21 -5.10 -4.70
CA TYR A 78 3.46 -4.36 -4.83
C TYR A 78 4.61 -4.91 -3.98
N ILE A 79 4.36 -5.96 -3.21
CA ILE A 79 5.33 -6.56 -2.29
C ILE A 79 5.83 -7.89 -2.87
N ASN A 80 7.12 -8.20 -2.66
CA ASN A 80 7.66 -9.49 -3.06
C ASN A 80 7.02 -10.60 -2.19
N LYS A 81 6.42 -11.60 -2.84
CA LYS A 81 5.68 -12.65 -2.14
C LYS A 81 6.58 -13.72 -1.53
N GLU A 82 7.80 -13.83 -2.04
CA GLU A 82 8.78 -14.80 -1.55
C GLU A 82 9.31 -14.44 -0.16
N SER A 83 9.17 -13.19 0.28
CA SER A 83 9.55 -12.75 1.63
C SER A 83 8.47 -12.99 2.69
N PHE A 84 7.28 -13.46 2.30
CA PHE A 84 6.18 -13.68 3.24
C PHE A 84 6.22 -15.05 3.90
N ASN A 85 5.89 -15.08 5.19
CA ASN A 85 5.60 -16.32 5.91
C ASN A 85 4.30 -16.98 5.38
N LEU A 86 4.07 -18.26 5.71
CA LEU A 86 2.93 -19.03 5.21
C LEU A 86 1.56 -18.43 5.57
N ILE A 87 1.46 -17.73 6.71
CA ILE A 87 0.22 -17.08 7.14
C ILE A 87 -0.07 -15.88 6.24
N THR A 88 0.93 -15.02 6.03
CA THR A 88 0.80 -13.87 5.13
C THR A 88 0.54 -14.31 3.69
N GLN A 89 1.18 -15.40 3.23
CA GLN A 89 0.86 -15.98 1.91
C GLN A 89 -0.60 -16.40 1.81
N SER A 90 -1.19 -16.94 2.89
CA SER A 90 -2.60 -17.32 2.93
C SER A 90 -3.53 -16.09 2.87
N VAL A 91 -3.17 -15.00 3.56
CA VAL A 91 -3.91 -13.73 3.50
C VAL A 91 -3.84 -13.11 2.10
N VAL A 92 -2.66 -13.13 1.48
CA VAL A 92 -2.45 -12.67 0.10
C VAL A 92 -3.27 -13.51 -0.88
N GLU A 93 -3.31 -14.83 -0.69
CA GLU A 93 -4.08 -15.74 -1.53
C GLU A 93 -5.59 -15.49 -1.42
N ALA A 94 -6.07 -15.12 -0.22
CA ALA A 94 -7.46 -14.74 -0.01
C ALA A 94 -7.85 -13.46 -0.79
N HIS A 95 -6.88 -12.65 -1.21
CA HIS A 95 -7.08 -11.49 -2.08
C HIS A 95 -6.90 -11.82 -3.57
N SER A 96 -6.63 -13.08 -3.91
CA SER A 96 -6.43 -13.49 -5.30
C SER A 96 -7.72 -13.91 -5.98
N VAL A 97 -7.86 -13.54 -7.25
CA VAL A 97 -8.97 -13.98 -8.11
C VAL A 97 -8.44 -14.51 -9.43
N ARG A 98 -9.14 -15.50 -9.97
CA ARG A 98 -8.80 -16.11 -11.26
C ARG A 98 -9.77 -15.62 -12.33
N LEU A 99 -9.32 -14.65 -13.12
CA LEU A 99 -9.95 -14.24 -14.36
C LEU A 99 -9.26 -14.98 -15.52
N ASN A 100 -8.91 -14.27 -16.60
CA ASN A 100 -8.07 -14.83 -17.67
C ASN A 100 -6.64 -15.17 -17.21
N LYS A 101 -6.16 -14.48 -16.17
CA LYS A 101 -4.91 -14.73 -15.44
C LYS A 101 -5.18 -14.55 -13.94
N LYS A 102 -4.33 -15.14 -13.09
CA LYS A 102 -4.40 -14.91 -11.64
C LYS A 102 -3.96 -13.48 -11.34
N CYS A 103 -4.82 -12.69 -10.71
CA CYS A 103 -4.50 -11.36 -10.23
C CYS A 103 -4.82 -11.25 -8.73
N TYR A 104 -4.34 -10.18 -8.11
CA TYR A 104 -4.53 -9.90 -6.70
C TYR A 104 -5.25 -8.57 -6.61
N LEU A 105 -6.38 -8.57 -5.92
CA LEU A 105 -7.19 -7.38 -5.70
C LEU A 105 -6.63 -6.61 -4.52
N HIS A 106 -6.72 -5.28 -4.58
CA HIS A 106 -6.60 -4.46 -3.39
C HIS A 106 -7.69 -4.79 -2.37
N SER A 107 -7.46 -4.46 -1.10
CA SER A 107 -8.43 -4.61 -0.01
C SER A 107 -9.82 -4.08 -0.38
N MET A 108 -9.91 -2.83 -0.87
CA MET A 108 -11.18 -2.24 -1.31
C MET A 108 -11.87 -3.01 -2.45
N GLN A 109 -11.10 -3.48 -3.42
CA GLN A 109 -11.62 -4.24 -4.55
C GLN A 109 -12.15 -5.61 -4.09
N MET A 110 -11.43 -6.27 -3.17
CA MET A 110 -11.85 -7.53 -2.58
C MET A 110 -13.11 -7.35 -1.74
N GLN A 111 -13.19 -6.29 -0.93
CA GLN A 111 -14.38 -5.98 -0.15
C GLN A 111 -15.60 -5.72 -1.04
N ALA A 112 -15.44 -4.92 -2.10
CA ALA A 112 -16.52 -4.69 -3.06
C ALA A 112 -16.97 -5.99 -3.74
N LEU A 113 -16.04 -6.86 -4.11
CA LEU A 113 -16.35 -8.17 -4.67
C LEU A 113 -17.15 -9.04 -3.68
N LEU A 114 -16.73 -9.12 -2.41
CA LEU A 114 -17.41 -9.91 -1.39
C LEU A 114 -18.85 -9.43 -1.15
N MET A 115 -19.08 -8.12 -1.12
CA MET A 115 -20.42 -7.54 -1.01
C MET A 115 -21.30 -7.89 -2.23
N LEU A 116 -20.75 -7.78 -3.45
CA LEU A 116 -21.45 -8.20 -4.67
C LEU A 116 -21.81 -9.70 -4.63
N LEU A 117 -20.90 -10.55 -4.19
CA LEU A 117 -21.15 -12.00 -4.04
C LEU A 117 -22.19 -12.31 -2.97
N ASN A 118 -22.32 -11.46 -1.96
CA ASN A 118 -23.34 -11.55 -0.93
C ASN A 118 -24.74 -11.08 -1.40
N GLY A 119 -24.83 -10.58 -2.65
CA GLY A 119 -26.08 -10.08 -3.24
C GLY A 119 -26.36 -8.61 -2.96
N ASP A 120 -25.39 -7.86 -2.40
CA ASP A 120 -25.54 -6.44 -2.15
C ASP A 120 -25.43 -5.64 -3.47
N ASN A 121 -26.28 -4.63 -3.62
CA ASN A 121 -26.16 -3.67 -4.73
C ASN A 121 -25.22 -2.52 -4.32
N LEU A 122 -24.09 -2.40 -5.01
CA LEU A 122 -23.06 -1.41 -4.73
C LEU A 122 -23.05 -0.28 -5.74
N ILE A 123 -23.02 0.97 -5.24
CA ILE A 123 -22.67 2.15 -6.03
C ILE A 123 -21.22 2.51 -5.69
N LEU A 124 -20.30 2.19 -6.59
CA LEU A 124 -18.89 2.51 -6.43
C LEU A 124 -18.61 3.90 -6.99
N SER A 125 -18.26 4.84 -6.11
CA SER A 125 -17.68 6.15 -6.48
C SER A 125 -16.15 6.06 -6.41
N ALA A 126 -15.58 5.11 -7.16
CA ALA A 126 -14.14 5.00 -7.34
C ALA A 126 -13.73 5.77 -8.61
N PRO A 127 -12.56 6.44 -8.64
CA PRO A 127 -12.05 6.98 -9.89
C PRO A 127 -11.80 5.82 -10.88
N THR A 128 -12.10 6.03 -12.16
CA THR A 128 -11.99 5.02 -13.23
C THR A 128 -10.58 4.47 -13.42
N SER A 129 -9.60 5.17 -12.85
CA SER A 129 -8.19 4.81 -12.70
C SER A 129 -7.68 5.51 -11.43
N PRO A 130 -6.82 4.89 -10.60
CA PRO A 130 -6.01 5.67 -9.67
C PRO A 130 -5.01 6.49 -10.50
N ASP A 131 -5.46 7.63 -11.02
CA ASP A 131 -4.64 8.63 -11.71
C ASP A 131 -3.73 9.28 -10.67
N PHE A 132 -2.51 8.79 -10.56
CA PHE A 132 -1.42 9.53 -9.93
C PHE A 132 -0.72 10.33 -11.02
N SER A 133 -1.16 11.58 -11.21
CA SER A 133 -0.43 12.62 -11.95
C SER A 133 0.26 13.59 -10.99
#